data_AF-A0A0P9F601-F1
#
_entry.id   AF-A0A0P9F601-F1
#
_cell.length_a   1.000
_cell.length_b   1.000
_cell.length_c   1.000
_cell.angle_alpha   90.00
_cell.angle_beta   90.00
_cell.angle_gamma   90.00
#
_symmetry.space_group_name_H-M   'P 1'
#
loop_
_entity.id
_entity.type
_entity.pdbx_description
1 polymer ?
#
loop_
_entity_poly.entity_id
_entity_poly.type
_entity_poly.pdbx_seq_one_letter_code
_entity_poly.pdbx_strand_id
1 'polypeptide(L)' 'ISACPYCAGNQAERPIGFFPVGCYGVARRWATGETYPVEELACIAKGDQHCLVRIGRAPAAA' A
#
# COMPACT_ATOMS: atom_id res chain seq x y z
N ILE A 1 4.45 5.41 -18.00
CA ILE A 1 4.14 4.12 -17.36
C ILE A 1 2.63 4.07 -17.13
N SER A 2 1.91 3.12 -17.73
CA SER A 2 0.44 2.99 -17.60
C SER A 2 -0.01 1.89 -16.63
N ALA A 3 0.91 1.00 -16.22
CA ALA A 3 0.63 -0.10 -15.31
C ALA A 3 1.54 -0.03 -14.07
N CYS A 4 1.05 -0.51 -12.92
CA CYS A 4 1.81 -0.50 -11.67
C CYS A 4 3.11 -1.31 -11.81
N PRO A 5 4.29 -0.70 -11.59
CA PRO A 5 5.56 -1.40 -11.79
C PRO A 5 5.83 -2.50 -10.75
N TYR A 6 5.05 -2.55 -9.66
CA TYR A 6 5.27 -3.48 -8.55
C TYR A 6 4.48 -4.78 -8.69
N CYS A 7 3.33 -4.76 -9.37
CA CYS A 7 2.41 -5.91 -9.38
C CYS A 7 1.82 -6.21 -10.75
N ALA A 8 1.86 -5.30 -11.73
CA ALA A 8 1.31 -5.57 -13.05
C ALA A 8 2.06 -6.73 -13.72
N GLY A 9 1.30 -7.67 -14.30
CA GLY A 9 1.84 -8.87 -14.95
C GLY A 9 2.16 -10.03 -14.02
N ASN A 10 2.03 -9.86 -12.70
CA ASN A 10 2.14 -10.96 -11.73
C ASN A 10 0.77 -11.56 -11.40
N GLN A 11 0.77 -12.80 -10.91
CA GLN A 11 -0.39 -13.45 -10.30
C GLN A 11 -0.05 -13.81 -8.85
N ALA A 12 -0.96 -13.51 -7.92
CA ALA A 12 -0.76 -13.78 -6.50
C ALA A 12 -2.11 -14.01 -5.81
N GLU A 13 -2.11 -14.84 -4.77
CA GLU A 13 -3.31 -15.07 -3.94
C GLU A 13 -3.57 -13.94 -2.94
N ARG A 14 -2.58 -13.06 -2.73
CA ARG A 14 -2.62 -11.94 -1.78
C ARG A 14 -2.04 -10.67 -2.39
N PRO A 15 -2.33 -9.49 -1.84
CA PRO A 15 -1.70 -8.24 -2.26
C PRO A 15 -0.16 -8.30 -2.11
N ILE A 16 0.57 -7.74 -3.08
CA ILE A 16 2.04 -7.80 -3.17
C ILE A 16 2.71 -6.43 -3.30
N GLY A 17 1.94 -5.35 -3.22
CA GLY A 17 2.40 -3.95 -3.27
C GLY A 17 3.07 -3.51 -1.96
N PHE A 18 4.09 -4.24 -1.50
CA PHE A 18 4.82 -3.93 -0.27
C PHE A 18 5.54 -2.58 -0.35
N PHE A 19 6.03 -2.20 -1.53
CA PHE A 19 6.73 -0.93 -1.72
C PHE A 19 5.80 0.28 -1.49
N PRO A 20 4.63 0.41 -2.16
CA PRO A 20 3.66 1.46 -1.84
C PRO A 20 3.29 1.51 -0.35
N VAL A 21 2.98 0.36 0.26
CA VAL A 21 2.62 0.27 1.68
C VAL A 21 3.72 0.84 2.58
N GLY A 22 4.97 0.40 2.39
CA GLY A 22 6.11 0.91 3.15
C GLY A 22 6.38 2.39 2.87
N CYS A 23 6.32 2.82 1.61
CA CYS A 23 6.58 4.19 1.19
C CYS A 23 5.61 5.18 1.86
N TYR A 24 4.30 4.89 1.86
CA TYR A 24 3.33 5.75 2.53
C TYR A 24 3.50 5.74 4.05
N GLY A 25 3.85 4.59 4.64
CA GLY A 25 4.17 4.52 6.08
C GLY A 25 5.33 5.43 6.47
N VAL A 26 6.43 5.37 5.71
CA VAL A 26 7.61 6.23 5.92
C VAL A 26 7.27 7.69 5.67
N ALA A 27 6.53 8.01 4.60
CA ALA A 27 6.12 9.38 4.30
C ALA A 27 5.27 9.99 5.42
N ARG A 28 4.31 9.24 5.98
CA ARG A 28 3.53 9.67 7.14
C ARG A 28 4.42 9.89 8.36
N ARG A 29 5.34 8.96 8.65
CA ARG A 29 6.29 9.08 9.77
C ARG A 29 7.16 10.32 9.66
N TRP A 30 7.68 10.61 8.47
CA TRP A 30 8.48 11.81 8.22
C TRP A 30 7.68 13.09 8.35
N ALA A 31 6.44 13.11 7.86
CA ALA A 31 5.59 14.31 7.90
C ALA A 31 5.02 14.64 9.28
N THR A 32 4.80 13.63 10.13
CA THR A 32 4.02 13.79 11.39
C THR A 32 4.81 13.44 12.64
N GLY A 33 5.91 12.68 12.52
CA GLY A 33 6.59 12.11 13.68
C GLY A 33 5.85 10.92 14.33
N GLU A 34 4.78 10.41 13.72
CA GLU A 34 3.96 9.30 14.22
C GLU A 34 3.80 8.17 13.18
N THR A 35 3.46 6.97 13.64
CA THR A 35 3.21 5.82 12.75
C THR A 35 1.72 5.71 12.48
N TYR A 36 1.34 5.58 11.21
CA TYR A 36 -0.05 5.39 10.79
C TYR A 36 -0.23 3.98 10.21
N PRO A 37 -1.40 3.32 10.42
CA PRO A 37 -1.65 2.05 9.79
C PRO A 37 -1.80 2.25 8.28
N VAL A 38 -1.04 1.48 7.51
CA VAL A 38 -1.08 1.46 6.05
C VAL A 38 -1.23 0.02 5.58
N GLU A 39 -2.17 -0.22 4.69
CA GLU A 39 -2.42 -1.56 4.14
C GLU A 39 -2.86 -1.50 2.68
N GLU A 40 -2.52 -2.52 1.91
CA GLU A 40 -3.05 -2.72 0.56
C GLU A 40 -4.33 -3.56 0.64
N LEU A 41 -5.46 -2.99 0.21
CA LEU A 41 -6.78 -3.61 0.23
C LEU A 41 -7.07 -4.41 -1.04
N ALA A 42 -6.61 -3.90 -2.18
CA ALA A 42 -6.84 -4.48 -3.49
C ALA A 42 -5.54 -4.45 -4.30
N CYS A 43 -5.33 -5.46 -5.13
CA CYS A 43 -4.16 -5.58 -5.98
C CYS A 43 -4.51 -6.25 -7.30
N ILE A 44 -4.05 -5.67 -8.41
CA ILE A 44 -4.27 -6.24 -9.75
C ILE A 44 -3.67 -7.64 -9.91
N ALA A 45 -2.59 -7.95 -9.19
CA ALA A 45 -2.00 -9.29 -9.20
C ALA A 45 -2.92 -10.36 -8.58
N LYS A 46 -3.89 -9.93 -7.75
CA LYS A 46 -4.93 -10.79 -7.17
C LYS A 46 -6.17 -10.91 -8.08
N GLY A 47 -6.17 -10.20 -9.21
CA GLY A 47 -7.33 -10.11 -10.11
C GLY A 47 -8.27 -8.94 -9.82
N ASP A 48 -7.94 -8.04 -8.89
CA ASP A 48 -8.73 -6.83 -8.65
C ASP A 48 -8.58 -5.83 -9.82
N GLN A 49 -9.56 -4.94 -10.01
CA GLN A 49 -9.50 -3.94 -11.10
C GLN A 49 -8.37 -2.91 -10.90
N HIS A 50 -8.08 -2.54 -9.65
CA HIS A 50 -7.11 -1.51 -9.31
C HIS A 50 -6.38 -1.88 -8.01
N CYS A 51 -5.16 -1.36 -7.85
CA CYS A 51 -4.48 -1.36 -6.56
C CYS A 51 -5.08 -0.28 -5.66
N LEU A 52 -5.46 -0.64 -4.43
CA LEU A 52 -5.99 0.29 -3.44
C LEU A 52 -5.18 0.18 -2.16
N VAL A 53 -4.69 1.33 -1.67
CA VAL A 53 -3.97 1.42 -0.40
C VAL A 53 -4.77 2.31 0.55
N ARG A 54 -5.03 1.78 1.76
CA ARG A 54 -5.69 2.51 2.83
C ARG A 54 -4.65 3.05 3.80
N ILE A 55 -4.76 4.33 4.13
CA ILE A 55 -3.98 4.99 5.18
C ILE A 55 -4.95 5.40 6.28
N GLY A 56 -4.67 4.99 7.53
CA GLY A 56 -5.47 5.38 8.68
C GLY A 56 -5.46 6.89 8.92
N ARG A 57 -6.57 7.42 9.46
CA ARG A 57 -6.69 8.85 9.79
C ARG A 57 -6.02 9.21 11.11
N ALA A 58 -5.89 8.25 12.01
CA ALA A 58 -5.25 8.40 13.31
C ALA A 58 -3.95 7.57 13.36
N PRO A 59 -2.94 8.02 14.13
CA PRO A 59 -1.75 7.24 14.38
C PRO A 59 -2.12 5.93 15.08
N ALA A 60 -1.32 4.89 14.87
CA ALA A 60 -1.45 3.67 15.64
C ALA A 60 -1.20 3.99 17.11
N ALA A 61 -2.03 3.46 18.00
CA ALA A 61 -1.76 3.52 19.43
C ALA A 61 -0.40 2.85 19.69
N ALA A 62 0.44 3.53 20.47
CA ALA A 62 1.75 3.04 20.89
C ALA A 62 1.61 1.81 21.80
#